data_AF-A0A527HB61-F1
#
_entry.id   AF-A0A527HB61-F1
#
_cell.length_a   1.000
_cell.length_b   1.000
_cell.length_c   1.000
_cell.angle_alpha   90.00
_cell.angle_beta   90.00
_cell.angle_gamma   90.00
#
_symmetry.space_group_name_H-M   'P 1'
#
loop_
_entity.id
_entity.type
_entity.pdbx_description
1 polymer ?
#
loop_
_entity_poly.entity_id
_entity_poly.type
_entity_poly.pdbx_seq_one_letter_code
_entity_poly.pdbx_strand_id
1 'polypeptide(L)'
;MKTPHSNPEHLRDFTTDARVLLVAAIAVVVATAGLFAGIALLKLIRLATNIAYFGQFSLADLKLEDTPLGLAAVIVPVIGALIISLMARFGSEKIRGHGIPEAIEAILLGRSKLDAKVAILKPLSSAISIGSGG
;
A
#
# COMPACT_ATOMS: atom_id res chain seq x y z
N MET A 1 -35.17 7.55 48.73
CA MET A 1 -34.62 6.81 47.58
C MET A 1 -35.08 7.51 46.31
N LYS A 2 -34.22 8.30 45.65
CA LYS A 2 -34.52 8.96 44.36
C LYS A 2 -33.67 8.25 43.30
N THR A 3 -34.32 7.66 42.31
CA THR A 3 -33.67 7.05 41.15
C THR A 3 -33.05 8.15 40.28
N PRO A 4 -31.81 7.99 39.78
CA PRO A 4 -31.24 8.94 38.84
C PRO A 4 -31.94 8.75 37.47
N HIS A 5 -32.60 9.80 36.98
CA HIS A 5 -33.03 9.87 35.59
C HIS A 5 -31.78 9.97 34.71
N SER A 6 -31.37 8.86 34.08
CA SER A 6 -30.43 8.87 32.97
C SER A 6 -31.11 9.53 31.77
N ASN A 7 -30.74 10.79 31.48
CA ASN A 7 -31.24 11.52 30.31
C ASN A 7 -30.66 10.87 29.03
N PRO A 8 -31.47 10.21 28.18
CA PRO A 8 -30.98 9.52 26.99
C PRO A 8 -30.49 10.46 25.88
N GLU A 9 -30.68 11.78 26.03
CA GLU A 9 -30.29 12.78 25.03
C GLU A 9 -28.78 13.02 24.93
N HIS A 10 -27.99 12.67 25.95
CA HIS A 10 -26.53 12.86 25.92
C HIS A 10 -25.80 11.93 24.93
N LEU A 11 -26.44 10.84 24.51
CA LEU A 11 -25.84 9.82 23.64
C LEU A 11 -26.18 10.01 22.14
N ARG A 12 -26.92 11.06 21.79
CA ARG A 12 -27.45 11.29 20.44
C ARG A 12 -27.07 12.67 19.91
N ASP A 13 -25.78 12.99 19.92
CA ASP A 13 -25.28 14.13 19.15
C ASP A 13 -25.08 13.70 17.67
N PHE A 14 -26.19 13.47 16.98
CA PHE A 14 -26.25 13.29 15.52
C PHE A 14 -26.45 14.63 14.81
N THR A 15 -25.93 15.70 15.39
CA THR A 15 -25.98 17.02 14.78
C THR A 15 -25.09 16.96 13.53
N THR A 16 -25.74 16.76 12.38
CA THR A 16 -25.09 16.76 11.06
C THR A 16 -24.73 18.20 10.75
N ASP A 17 -23.64 18.65 11.36
CA ASP A 17 -23.11 20.00 11.21
C ASP A 17 -22.33 20.12 9.88
N ALA A 18 -22.07 21.33 9.41
CA ALA A 18 -21.25 21.61 8.23
C ALA A 18 -19.86 20.94 8.31
N ARG A 19 -19.38 20.66 9.53
CA ARG A 19 -18.17 19.87 9.79
C ARG A 19 -18.24 18.46 9.21
N VAL A 20 -19.41 17.81 9.21
CA VAL A 20 -19.59 16.48 8.63
C VAL A 20 -19.41 16.53 7.11
N LEU A 21 -19.97 17.56 6.46
CA LEU A 21 -19.76 17.78 5.02
C LEU A 21 -18.29 18.04 4.68
N LEU A 22 -17.58 18.82 5.50
CA LEU A 22 -16.15 19.05 5.34
C LEU A 22 -15.34 17.74 5.44
N VAL A 23 -15.61 16.92 6.46
CA VAL A 23 -14.93 15.63 6.64
C VAL A 23 -15.25 14.68 5.48
N ALA A 24 -16.51 14.65 5.03
CA ALA A 24 -16.93 13.86 3.86
C ALA A 24 -16.18 14.31 2.59
N ALA A 25 -16.04 15.62 2.35
CA ALA A 25 -15.29 16.15 1.23
C ALA A 25 -13.81 15.74 1.28
N ILE A 26 -13.16 15.84 2.46
CA ILE A 26 -11.77 15.38 2.65
C ILE A 26 -11.67 13.87 2.39
N ALA A 27 -12.62 13.08 2.88
CA ALA A 27 -12.63 11.63 2.67
C ALA A 27 -12.70 11.26 1.19
N VAL A 28 -13.49 11.98 0.38
CA VAL A 28 -13.55 11.77 -1.08
C VAL A 28 -12.19 12.03 -1.73
N VAL A 29 -11.50 13.11 -1.34
CA VAL A 29 -10.16 13.43 -1.87
C VAL A 29 -9.16 12.33 -1.51
N VAL A 30 -9.12 11.91 -0.24
CA VAL A 30 -8.21 10.86 0.24
C VAL A 30 -8.51 9.51 -0.42
N ALA A 31 -9.79 9.13 -0.57
CA ALA A 31 -10.19 7.90 -1.24
C ALA A 31 -9.79 7.91 -2.72
N THR A 32 -9.97 9.04 -3.40
CA THR A 32 -9.57 9.22 -4.80
C THR A 32 -8.05 9.09 -4.95
N ALA A 33 -7.28 9.71 -4.05
CA ALA A 33 -5.82 9.55 -4.04
C ALA A 33 -5.39 8.09 -3.79
N GLY A 34 -6.07 7.39 -2.88
CA GLY A 34 -5.85 5.96 -2.62
C GLY A 34 -6.15 5.08 -3.84
N LEU A 35 -7.21 5.38 -4.59
CA LEU A 35 -7.54 4.70 -5.84
C LEU A 35 -6.41 4.88 -6.87
N PHE A 36 -5.95 6.11 -7.09
CA PHE A 36 -4.84 6.38 -8.01
C PHE A 36 -3.54 5.70 -7.57
N ALA A 37 -3.25 5.68 -6.26
CA ALA A 37 -2.10 4.96 -5.72
C ALA A 37 -2.19 3.45 -5.99
N GLY A 38 -3.36 2.85 -5.85
CA GLY A 38 -3.60 1.44 -6.19
C GLY A 38 -3.40 1.15 -7.68
N ILE A 39 -3.92 2.01 -8.55
CA ILE A 39 -3.71 1.89 -10.01
C ILE A 39 -2.23 2.02 -10.36
N ALA A 40 -1.53 2.97 -9.73
CA ALA A 40 -0.09 3.16 -9.93
C ALA A 40 0.70 1.92 -9.48
N LEU A 41 0.35 1.32 -8.34
CA LEU A 41 0.96 0.09 -7.85
C LEU A 41 0.76 -1.08 -8.83
N LEU A 42 -0.46 -1.25 -9.37
CA LEU A 42 -0.73 -2.29 -10.38
C LEU A 42 0.09 -2.07 -11.66
N LYS A 43 0.24 -0.81 -12.11
CA LYS A 43 1.10 -0.48 -13.25
C LYS A 43 2.57 -0.77 -12.95
N LEU A 44 3.02 -0.49 -11.73
CA LEU A 44 4.39 -0.76 -11.29
C LEU A 44 4.69 -2.26 -11.21
N ILE A 45 3.72 -3.06 -10.76
CA ILE A 45 3.81 -4.54 -10.79
C ILE A 45 3.98 -5.00 -12.24
N ARG A 46 3.11 -4.55 -13.16
CA ARG A 46 3.23 -4.89 -14.60
C ARG A 46 4.58 -4.50 -15.17
N LEU A 47 5.07 -3.31 -14.84
CA LEU A 47 6.38 -2.85 -15.28
C LEU A 47 7.49 -3.77 -14.76
N ALA A 48 7.47 -4.11 -13.48
CA ALA A 48 8.42 -5.02 -12.87
C ALA A 48 8.39 -6.40 -13.54
N THR A 49 7.20 -6.95 -13.80
CA THR A 49 7.02 -8.20 -14.54
C THR A 49 7.58 -8.13 -15.95
N ASN A 50 7.26 -7.08 -16.71
CA ASN A 50 7.72 -6.92 -18.09
C ASN A 50 9.25 -6.76 -18.18
N ILE A 51 9.85 -6.04 -17.23
CA ILE A 51 11.30 -5.93 -17.14
C ILE A 51 11.91 -7.29 -16.77
N ALA A 52 11.36 -7.97 -15.78
CA ALA A 52 11.94 -9.19 -15.22
C ALA A 52 11.81 -10.40 -16.17
N TYR A 53 10.68 -10.53 -16.87
CA TYR A 53 10.37 -11.69 -17.72
C TYR A 53 10.61 -11.47 -19.22
N PHE A 54 10.57 -10.22 -19.69
CA PHE A 54 10.69 -9.88 -21.11
C PHE A 54 11.84 -8.89 -21.40
N GLY A 55 12.45 -8.29 -20.38
CA GLY A 55 13.49 -7.26 -20.56
C GLY A 55 12.95 -5.96 -21.17
N GLN A 56 11.63 -5.73 -21.14
CA GLN A 56 11.01 -4.58 -21.80
C GLN A 56 10.45 -3.58 -20.79
N PHE A 57 10.71 -2.30 -21.02
CA PHE A 57 10.13 -1.21 -20.25
C PHE A 57 8.72 -0.88 -20.79
N SER A 58 7.76 -1.73 -20.45
CA SER A 58 6.38 -1.64 -20.96
C SER A 58 5.35 -1.77 -19.83
N LEU A 59 4.19 -1.13 -20.01
CA LEU A 59 3.01 -1.27 -19.16
C LEU A 59 1.93 -2.14 -19.82
N ALA A 60 2.24 -2.76 -20.96
CA ALA A 60 1.33 -3.65 -21.67
C ALA A 60 1.07 -4.92 -20.83
N ASP A 61 -0.11 -5.51 -21.04
CA ASP A 61 -0.48 -6.80 -20.47
C ASP A 61 0.15 -7.89 -21.35
N LEU A 62 1.36 -8.33 -20.99
CA LEU A 62 2.07 -9.40 -21.67
C LEU A 62 1.75 -10.73 -20.98
N LYS A 63 1.44 -11.76 -21.76
CA LYS A 63 1.17 -13.10 -21.23
C LYS A 63 2.48 -13.75 -20.82
N LEU A 64 2.61 -14.13 -19.55
CA LEU A 64 3.80 -14.82 -19.03
C LEU A 64 4.12 -16.11 -19.78
N GLU A 65 3.13 -16.74 -20.41
CA GLU A 65 3.29 -17.94 -21.26
C GLU A 65 4.25 -17.71 -22.43
N ASP A 66 4.33 -16.49 -22.95
CA ASP A 66 5.18 -16.11 -24.08
C ASP A 66 6.58 -15.65 -23.64
N THR A 67 6.96 -15.88 -22.37
CA THR A 67 8.26 -15.43 -21.87
C THR A 67 9.42 -16.09 -22.62
N PRO A 68 10.40 -15.31 -23.12
CA PRO A 68 11.57 -15.86 -23.80
C PRO A 68 12.51 -16.66 -22.87
N LEU A 69 12.31 -16.57 -21.55
CA LEU A 69 13.21 -17.16 -20.55
C LEU A 69 13.03 -18.67 -20.37
N GLY A 70 11.88 -19.25 -20.74
CA GLY A 70 11.58 -20.67 -20.53
C GLY A 70 11.88 -21.12 -19.09
N LEU A 71 12.68 -22.18 -18.91
CA LEU A 71 13.06 -22.69 -17.58
C LEU A 71 13.91 -21.71 -16.75
N ALA A 72 14.60 -20.75 -17.38
CA ALA A 72 15.40 -19.75 -16.67
C ALA A 72 14.52 -18.75 -15.87
N ALA A 73 13.21 -18.73 -16.12
CA ALA A 73 12.24 -17.94 -15.35
C ALA A 73 12.29 -18.23 -13.84
N VAL A 74 12.71 -19.44 -13.43
CA VAL A 74 12.86 -19.81 -12.00
C VAL A 74 13.92 -18.96 -11.28
N ILE A 75 14.87 -18.37 -11.99
CA ILE A 75 15.90 -17.48 -11.42
C ILE A 75 15.33 -16.09 -11.10
N VAL A 76 14.23 -15.70 -11.77
CA VAL A 76 13.66 -14.35 -11.64
C VAL A 76 13.20 -14.04 -10.21
N PRO A 77 12.43 -14.91 -9.51
CA PRO A 77 12.09 -14.69 -8.10
C PRO A 77 13.31 -14.60 -7.18
N VAL A 78 14.38 -15.36 -7.47
CA VAL A 78 15.62 -15.33 -6.68
C VAL A 78 16.29 -13.96 -6.78
N ILE A 79 16.38 -13.41 -7.98
CA ILE A 79 16.92 -12.05 -8.20
C ILE A 79 16.02 -11.01 -7.54
N GLY A 80 14.70 -11.14 -7.68
CA GLY A 80 13.73 -10.24 -7.03
C GLY A 80 13.88 -10.21 -5.51
N ALA A 81 13.98 -11.37 -4.87
CA ALA A 81 14.21 -11.48 -3.43
C ALA A 81 15.55 -10.85 -2.99
N LEU A 82 16.59 -10.98 -3.81
CA LEU A 82 17.91 -10.38 -3.57
C LEU A 82 17.81 -8.85 -3.61
N ILE A 83 17.14 -8.29 -4.62
CA ILE A 83 16.88 -6.85 -4.74
C ILE A 83 16.11 -6.32 -3.53
N ILE A 84 15.02 -6.97 -3.15
CA ILE A 84 14.20 -6.55 -1.99
C ILE A 84 15.01 -6.63 -0.69
N SER A 85 15.85 -7.66 -0.54
CA SER A 85 16.73 -7.80 0.62
C SER A 85 17.75 -6.68 0.71
N LEU A 86 18.33 -6.25 -0.42
CA LEU A 86 19.21 -5.08 -0.47
C LEU A 86 18.45 -3.78 -0.17
N MET A 87 17.23 -3.62 -0.71
CA MET A 87 16.38 -2.47 -0.39
C MET A 87 16.06 -2.39 1.11
N ALA A 88 15.81 -3.52 1.76
CA ALA A 88 15.60 -3.56 3.21
C ALA A 88 16.87 -3.21 3.98
N ARG A 89 18.04 -3.64 3.51
CA ARG A 89 19.34 -3.37 4.15
C ARG A 89 19.77 -1.91 4.04
N PHE A 90 19.56 -1.28 2.88
CA PHE A 90 20.06 0.08 2.60
C PHE A 90 18.99 1.17 2.67
N GLY A 91 17.72 0.83 2.53
CA GLY A 91 16.61 1.79 2.52
C GLY A 91 16.01 2.02 3.90
N SER A 92 15.31 1.02 4.42
CA SER A 92 14.67 1.06 5.74
C SER A 92 14.21 -0.32 6.15
N GLU A 93 14.54 -0.77 7.38
CA GLU A 93 14.07 -2.05 7.89
C GLU A 93 12.54 -2.13 7.98
N LYS A 94 11.86 -0.99 8.16
CA LYS A 94 10.39 -0.88 8.18
C LYS A 94 9.71 -1.33 6.88
N ILE A 95 10.44 -1.55 5.79
CA ILE A 95 9.90 -2.06 4.52
C ILE A 95 9.44 -3.53 4.67
N ARG A 96 10.02 -4.29 5.60
CA ARG A 96 9.66 -5.70 5.87
C ARG A 96 8.41 -5.87 6.76
N GLY A 97 7.85 -4.78 7.26
CA GLY A 97 6.68 -4.79 8.14
C GLY A 97 5.38 -5.14 7.41
N HIS A 98 4.37 -5.60 8.17
CA HIS A 98 3.13 -6.19 7.65
C HIS A 98 2.12 -5.15 7.08
N GLY A 99 2.48 -3.87 7.07
CA GLY A 99 1.68 -2.75 6.55
C GLY A 99 0.60 -2.30 7.52
N ILE A 100 -0.29 -3.22 7.86
CA ILE A 100 -1.47 -2.98 8.70
C ILE A 100 -1.06 -2.60 10.13
N PRO A 101 -0.17 -3.34 10.83
CA PRO A 101 0.21 -3.00 12.19
C PRO A 101 0.93 -1.66 12.27
N GLU A 102 1.79 -1.31 11.30
CA GLU A 102 2.50 -0.01 11.35
C GLU A 102 1.56 1.16 11.05
N ALA A 103 0.54 0.97 10.21
CA ALA A 103 -0.51 1.98 10.01
C ALA A 103 -1.30 2.20 11.31
N ILE A 104 -1.68 1.11 12.00
CA ILE A 104 -2.35 1.17 13.30
C ILE A 104 -1.44 1.85 14.34
N GLU A 105 -0.17 1.48 14.42
CA GLU A 105 0.81 2.09 15.33
C GLU A 105 0.99 3.59 15.06
N ALA A 106 1.04 4.00 13.79
CA ALA A 106 1.11 5.41 13.42
C ALA A 106 -0.13 6.18 13.87
N ILE A 107 -1.32 5.59 13.78
CA ILE A 107 -2.57 6.20 14.25
C ILE A 107 -2.62 6.27 15.78
N LEU A 108 -2.33 5.16 16.47
CA LEU A 108 -2.47 5.04 17.92
C LEU A 108 -1.37 5.76 18.70
N LEU A 109 -0.13 5.69 18.21
CA LEU A 109 1.07 6.16 18.94
C LEU A 109 1.82 7.27 18.17
N GLY A 110 1.80 7.23 16.84
CA GLY A 110 2.64 8.09 15.97
C GLY A 110 2.04 9.43 15.55
N ARG A 111 0.93 9.89 16.14
CA ARG A 111 0.19 11.11 15.71
C ARG A 111 -0.14 11.13 14.20
N SER A 112 -0.44 9.97 13.64
CA SER A 112 -0.75 9.75 12.22
C SER A 112 0.38 10.15 11.25
N LYS A 113 1.64 10.13 11.70
CA LYS A 113 2.80 10.42 10.84
C LYS A 113 3.43 9.12 10.34
N LEU A 114 3.45 8.94 9.02
CA LEU A 114 4.23 7.90 8.35
C LEU A 114 5.53 8.51 7.80
N ASP A 115 6.63 7.77 7.90
CA ASP A 115 7.89 8.17 7.27
C ASP A 115 7.75 8.15 5.74
N ALA A 116 8.11 9.25 5.08
CA ALA A 116 7.96 9.41 3.63
C ALA A 116 8.77 8.37 2.85
N LYS A 117 9.94 7.94 3.35
CA LYS A 117 10.72 6.89 2.69
C LYS A 117 9.98 5.56 2.73
N VAL A 118 9.37 5.23 3.87
CA VAL A 118 8.59 4.00 4.02
C VAL A 118 7.35 4.02 3.13
N ALA A 119 6.70 5.17 3.00
CA ALA A 119 5.54 5.37 2.14
C ALA A 119 5.83 5.02 0.66
N ILE A 120 7.04 5.29 0.18
CA ILE A 120 7.46 5.05 -1.21
C ILE A 120 8.09 3.66 -1.37
N LEU A 121 8.98 3.28 -0.46
CA LEU A 121 9.75 2.04 -0.57
C LEU A 121 8.88 0.79 -0.41
N LYS A 122 7.83 0.83 0.42
CA LYS A 122 6.92 -0.31 0.61
C LYS A 122 6.16 -0.69 -0.67
N PRO A 123 5.46 0.24 -1.36
CA PRO A 123 4.83 -0.07 -2.64
C PRO A 123 5.84 -0.56 -3.69
N LEU A 124 7.04 0.04 -3.74
CA LEU A 124 8.08 -0.35 -4.69
C LEU A 124 8.59 -1.77 -4.44
N SER A 125 8.89 -2.13 -3.19
CA SER A 125 9.34 -3.48 -2.84
C SER A 125 8.24 -4.52 -3.09
N SER A 126 6.97 -4.17 -2.80
CA SER A 126 5.83 -5.03 -3.11
C SER A 126 5.70 -5.26 -4.61
N ALA A 127 5.86 -4.21 -5.42
CA ALA A 127 5.80 -4.32 -6.87
C ALA A 127 6.92 -5.20 -7.45
N ILE A 128 8.13 -5.10 -6.91
CA ILE A 128 9.25 -5.96 -7.32
C ILE A 128 9.00 -7.41 -6.87
N SER A 129 8.50 -7.63 -5.65
CA SER A 129 8.21 -8.97 -5.13
C SER A 129 7.19 -9.67 -6.02
N ILE A 130 6.01 -9.06 -6.15
CA ILE A 130 4.91 -9.61 -6.95
C ILE A 130 5.32 -9.70 -8.42
N GLY A 131 5.97 -8.65 -8.95
CA GLY A 131 6.34 -8.59 -10.35
C GLY A 131 7.40 -9.63 -10.75
N SER A 132 8.28 -10.02 -9.83
CA SER A 132 9.27 -11.08 -10.03
C SER A 132 8.74 -12.49 -9.78
N GLY A 133 7.54 -12.64 -9.21
CA GLY A 133 6.93 -13.93 -8.88
C GLY A 133 7.25 -14.45 -7.46
N GLY A 134 7.59 -13.55 -6.54
CA GLY A 134 7.78 -13.84 -5.11
C GLY A 134 6.53 -13.71 -4.26
#